data_AF-A0AAU7PTJ6-F1
#
_entry.id   AF-A0AAU7PTJ6-F1
#
_cell.length_a   1.000
_cell.length_b   1.000
_cell.length_c   1.000
_cell.angle_alpha   90.00
_cell.angle_beta   90.00
_cell.angle_gamma   90.00
#
_symmetry.space_group_name_H-M   'P 1'
#
loop_
_entity.id
_entity.type
_entity.pdbx_description
1 polymer ?
#
loop_
_entity_poly.entity_id
_entity_poly.type
_entity_poly.pdbx_seq_one_letter_code
_entity_poly.pdbx_strand_id
1 'polypeptide(L)'
;MNIRDIAKKVGVSSATVSRVINQSGYVKDETKQKVLAAIEEADFVPNAIARSLSIRDSSSIGVIVPDIANEFFSSIISGMGELAANKQYNIVLFDTGEMQEREHQYLQMAEGQRLSGLIITPVSELDRVTLDKLIQFENKGIPVVLVDRNIKNSSLDGVFVENDAAAYKGVEALIHAGHRKIAIITGPNTSMPGKDRLKGYKAALSDYEIELKEEYIVSGDFKIIKAYERTKELLQLPDPPTAIFASNNQTSLGVLKYLTEQKLKIGRDISIVGFDQIESLKIIDYRLSTIERDAKKQGYEAMAMLIDKLSNKESKSSGRKIFVPYQVVLRGSELTK
;
A
#
# COMPACT_ATOMS: atom_id res chain seq x y z
N MET A 1 -29.06 -11.58 -25.99
CA MET A 1 -29.73 -10.44 -26.68
C MET A 1 -28.82 -9.23 -26.60
N ASN A 2 -28.68 -8.42 -27.66
CA ASN A 2 -27.80 -7.23 -27.70
C ASN A 2 -28.60 -5.93 -27.92
N ILE A 3 -27.93 -4.76 -27.87
CA ILE A 3 -28.58 -3.44 -28.06
C ILE A 3 -29.32 -3.32 -29.40
N ARG A 4 -28.83 -3.95 -30.48
CA ARG A 4 -29.50 -3.94 -31.79
C ARG A 4 -30.78 -4.76 -31.77
N ASP A 5 -30.79 -5.87 -31.03
CA ASP A 5 -31.98 -6.72 -30.89
C ASP A 5 -33.10 -5.98 -30.13
N ILE A 6 -32.75 -5.26 -29.05
CA ILE A 6 -33.68 -4.40 -28.31
C ILE A 6 -34.18 -3.27 -29.21
N ALA A 7 -33.28 -2.59 -29.94
CA ALA A 7 -33.65 -1.52 -30.84
C ALA A 7 -34.68 -1.98 -31.89
N LYS A 8 -34.47 -3.17 -32.46
CA LYS A 8 -35.38 -3.79 -33.43
C LYS A 8 -36.71 -4.18 -32.80
N LYS A 9 -36.71 -4.73 -31.57
CA LYS A 9 -37.93 -5.12 -30.85
C LYS A 9 -38.83 -3.91 -30.55
N VAL A 10 -38.24 -2.77 -30.22
CA VAL A 10 -38.96 -1.56 -29.79
C VAL A 10 -39.20 -0.58 -30.96
N GLY A 11 -38.65 -0.85 -32.15
CA GLY A 11 -38.82 -0.01 -33.33
C GLY A 11 -38.07 1.33 -33.26
N VAL A 12 -36.93 1.36 -32.57
CA VAL A 12 -36.11 2.57 -32.40
C VAL A 12 -34.67 2.34 -32.85
N SER A 13 -33.86 3.41 -32.94
CA SER A 13 -32.44 3.26 -33.26
C SER A 13 -31.64 2.72 -32.06
N SER A 14 -30.54 2.01 -32.33
CA SER A 14 -29.60 1.61 -31.28
C SER A 14 -29.04 2.80 -30.48
N ALA A 15 -28.93 3.98 -31.11
CA ALA A 15 -28.55 5.21 -30.43
C ALA A 15 -29.62 5.66 -29.43
N THR A 16 -30.91 5.53 -29.77
CA THR A 16 -32.02 5.83 -28.85
C THR A 16 -32.03 4.87 -27.65
N VAL A 17 -31.81 3.57 -27.88
CA VAL A 17 -31.67 2.58 -26.79
C VAL A 17 -30.48 2.93 -25.89
N SER A 18 -29.34 3.28 -26.48
CA SER A 18 -28.14 3.71 -25.74
C SER A 18 -28.40 4.98 -24.91
N ARG A 19 -29.14 5.97 -25.43
CA ARG A 19 -29.52 7.17 -24.68
C ARG A 19 -30.42 6.88 -23.49
N VAL A 20 -31.36 5.94 -23.63
CA VAL A 20 -32.23 5.50 -22.52
C VAL A 20 -31.41 4.79 -21.44
N ILE A 21 -30.54 3.84 -21.83
CA ILE A 21 -29.68 3.10 -20.89
C ILE A 21 -28.72 4.04 -20.15
N ASN A 22 -28.09 4.97 -20.87
CA ASN A 22 -27.08 5.87 -20.32
C ASN A 22 -27.65 7.18 -19.74
N GLN A 23 -28.97 7.35 -19.76
CA GLN A 23 -29.65 8.59 -19.36
C GLN A 23 -29.06 9.86 -20.02
N SER A 24 -28.60 9.74 -21.26
CA SER A 24 -27.89 10.80 -21.96
C SER A 24 -28.76 11.46 -23.03
N GLY A 25 -29.12 12.73 -22.80
CA GLY A 25 -29.93 13.53 -23.71
C GLY A 25 -31.44 13.24 -23.64
N TYR A 26 -32.20 13.95 -24.47
CA TYR A 26 -33.67 13.87 -24.47
C TYR A 26 -34.19 12.65 -25.24
N VAL A 27 -35.08 11.89 -24.59
CA VAL A 27 -35.89 10.82 -25.18
C VAL A 27 -37.31 10.98 -24.66
N LYS A 28 -38.31 10.94 -25.54
CA LYS A 28 -39.73 11.04 -25.14
C LYS A 28 -40.07 9.94 -24.12
N ASP A 29 -40.83 10.28 -23.08
CA ASP A 29 -41.14 9.36 -21.98
C ASP A 29 -41.78 8.06 -22.46
N GLU A 30 -42.70 8.14 -23.43
CA GLU A 30 -43.33 6.96 -24.02
C GLU A 30 -42.30 6.01 -24.65
N THR A 31 -41.29 6.55 -25.35
CA THR A 31 -40.22 5.77 -25.96
C THR A 31 -39.25 5.23 -24.90
N LYS A 32 -38.98 6.00 -23.86
CA LYS A 32 -38.14 5.60 -22.73
C LYS A 32 -38.75 4.39 -22.00
N GLN A 33 -40.05 4.45 -21.69
CA GLN A 33 -40.78 3.36 -21.03
C GLN A 33 -40.79 2.08 -21.87
N LYS A 34 -41.05 2.19 -23.19
CA LYS A 34 -41.01 1.03 -24.10
C LYS A 34 -39.63 0.37 -24.15
N VAL A 35 -38.55 1.16 -24.11
CA VAL A 35 -37.18 0.63 -24.09
C VAL A 35 -36.85 -0.05 -22.75
N LEU A 36 -37.25 0.56 -21.62
CA LEU A 36 -37.01 -0.03 -20.29
C LEU A 36 -37.75 -1.36 -20.12
N ALA A 37 -39.02 -1.44 -20.53
CA ALA A 37 -39.79 -2.67 -20.49
C ALA A 37 -39.16 -3.79 -21.35
N ALA A 38 -38.64 -3.45 -22.53
CA ALA A 38 -37.96 -4.41 -23.40
C ALA A 38 -36.58 -4.86 -22.88
N ILE A 39 -35.92 -4.05 -22.05
CA ILE A 39 -34.68 -4.42 -21.36
C ILE A 39 -34.98 -5.41 -20.24
N GLU A 40 -36.02 -5.14 -19.44
CA GLU A 40 -36.47 -5.98 -18.33
C GLU A 40 -36.96 -7.35 -18.81
N GLU A 41 -37.82 -7.38 -19.84
CA GLU A 41 -38.33 -8.63 -20.44
C GLU A 41 -37.23 -9.50 -21.06
N ALA A 42 -36.12 -8.87 -21.48
CA ALA A 42 -35.01 -9.55 -22.12
C ALA A 42 -33.90 -9.99 -21.16
N ASP A 43 -34.05 -9.70 -19.86
CA ASP A 43 -32.98 -9.81 -18.86
C ASP A 43 -31.66 -9.22 -19.37
N PHE A 44 -31.75 -8.09 -20.09
CA PHE A 44 -30.59 -7.53 -20.77
C PHE A 44 -29.73 -6.77 -19.78
N VAL A 45 -28.60 -7.37 -19.42
CA VAL A 45 -27.54 -6.70 -18.68
C VAL A 45 -26.65 -5.92 -19.66
N PRO A 46 -26.55 -4.58 -19.55
CA PRO A 46 -25.64 -3.81 -20.38
C PRO A 46 -24.20 -4.32 -20.22
N ASN A 47 -23.59 -4.78 -21.32
CA ASN A 47 -22.23 -5.27 -21.28
C ASN A 47 -21.27 -4.11 -20.94
N ALA A 48 -20.63 -4.19 -19.77
CA ALA A 48 -19.67 -3.18 -19.30
C ALA A 48 -18.53 -2.93 -20.31
N ILE A 49 -18.16 -3.94 -21.11
CA ILE A 49 -17.15 -3.83 -22.18
C ILE A 49 -17.69 -3.00 -23.36
N ALA A 50 -18.95 -3.20 -23.76
CA ALA A 50 -19.57 -2.39 -24.82
C ALA A 50 -19.81 -0.93 -24.35
N ARG A 51 -20.04 -0.73 -23.05
CA ARG A 51 -20.13 0.58 -22.41
C ARG A 51 -18.77 1.29 -22.40
N SER A 52 -17.67 0.63 -22.00
CA SER A 52 -16.33 1.22 -22.01
C SER A 52 -15.74 1.41 -23.42
N LEU A 53 -16.25 0.69 -24.42
CA LEU A 53 -15.91 0.90 -25.83
C LEU A 53 -16.65 2.09 -26.45
N SER A 54 -17.86 2.42 -25.98
CA SER A 54 -18.68 3.52 -26.51
C SER A 54 -18.54 4.82 -25.71
N ILE A 55 -18.24 4.72 -24.42
CA ILE A 55 -17.91 5.82 -23.51
C ILE A 55 -16.42 5.71 -23.23
N ARG A 56 -15.65 6.75 -23.57
CA ARG A 56 -14.19 6.83 -23.32
C ARG A 56 -13.79 6.78 -21.83
N ASP A 57 -14.74 6.58 -20.92
CA ASP A 57 -14.54 6.59 -19.48
C ASP A 57 -14.48 5.14 -18.97
N SER A 58 -13.26 4.59 -18.95
CA SER A 58 -12.96 3.49 -18.04
C SER A 58 -13.18 3.98 -16.61
N SER A 59 -13.84 3.18 -15.78
CA SER A 59 -14.00 3.43 -14.34
C SER A 59 -13.04 2.57 -13.50
N SER A 60 -11.97 2.04 -14.09
CA SER A 60 -11.04 1.16 -13.41
C SER A 60 -9.76 1.89 -13.01
N ILE A 61 -9.41 1.83 -11.73
CA ILE A 61 -8.15 2.30 -11.17
C ILE A 61 -7.23 1.10 -10.95
N GLY A 62 -6.01 1.16 -11.48
CA GLY A 62 -4.99 0.16 -11.18
C GLY A 62 -4.39 0.42 -9.80
N VAL A 63 -4.21 -0.63 -9.02
CA VAL A 63 -3.49 -0.59 -7.75
C VAL A 63 -2.40 -1.64 -7.78
N ILE A 64 -1.14 -1.21 -7.77
CA ILE A 64 0.04 -2.10 -7.79
C ILE A 64 0.68 -2.06 -6.40
N VAL A 65 0.74 -3.21 -5.73
CA VAL A 65 1.31 -3.33 -4.37
C VAL A 65 2.32 -4.48 -4.29
N PRO A 66 3.24 -4.47 -3.30
CA PRO A 66 4.30 -5.46 -3.20
C PRO A 66 3.87 -6.81 -2.62
N ASP A 67 2.85 -6.83 -1.76
CA ASP A 67 2.44 -8.06 -1.06
C ASP A 67 1.01 -7.94 -0.52
N ILE A 68 0.05 -8.56 -1.20
CA ILE A 68 -1.36 -8.53 -0.74
C ILE A 68 -1.62 -9.37 0.50
N ALA A 69 -0.71 -10.31 0.83
CA ALA A 69 -0.84 -11.15 2.02
C ALA A 69 -0.40 -10.41 3.29
N ASN A 70 0.34 -9.30 3.15
CA ASN A 70 0.67 -8.44 4.27
C ASN A 70 -0.52 -7.55 4.65
N GLU A 71 -0.95 -7.65 5.91
CA GLU A 71 -2.04 -6.88 6.51
C GLU A 71 -1.92 -5.36 6.33
N PHE A 72 -0.70 -4.83 6.25
CA PHE A 72 -0.47 -3.42 5.98
C PHE A 72 -1.03 -3.00 4.61
N PHE A 73 -0.75 -3.78 3.55
CA PHE A 73 -1.22 -3.47 2.21
C PHE A 73 -2.70 -3.79 2.03
N SER A 74 -3.22 -4.85 2.66
CA SER A 74 -4.68 -5.11 2.64
C SER A 74 -5.47 -3.98 3.31
N SER A 75 -4.93 -3.38 4.39
CA SER A 75 -5.53 -2.21 5.05
C SER A 75 -5.51 -0.96 4.16
N ILE A 76 -4.40 -0.72 3.45
CA ILE A 76 -4.33 0.33 2.42
C ILE A 76 -5.41 0.13 1.34
N ILE A 77 -5.51 -1.07 0.79
CA ILE A 77 -6.49 -1.40 -0.25
C ILE A 77 -7.93 -1.24 0.28
N SER A 78 -8.17 -1.61 1.53
CA SER A 78 -9.47 -1.39 2.19
C SER A 78 -9.83 0.10 2.25
N GLY A 79 -8.89 0.96 2.66
CA GLY A 79 -9.10 2.41 2.69
C GLY A 79 -9.33 3.02 1.31
N MET A 80 -8.62 2.53 0.29
CA MET A 80 -8.89 2.90 -1.11
C MET A 80 -10.30 2.48 -1.55
N GLY A 81 -10.72 1.27 -1.19
CA GLY A 81 -12.00 0.69 -1.54
C GLY A 81 -13.19 1.49 -1.04
N GLU A 82 -13.12 2.04 0.17
CA GLU A 82 -14.20 2.88 0.74
C GLU A 82 -14.51 4.08 -0.14
N LEU A 83 -13.47 4.78 -0.61
CA LEU A 83 -13.66 5.96 -1.45
C LEU A 83 -13.95 5.58 -2.91
N ALA A 84 -13.30 4.55 -3.45
CA ALA A 84 -13.54 4.06 -4.80
C ALA A 84 -15.00 3.63 -5.00
N ALA A 85 -15.57 2.87 -4.04
CA ALA A 85 -16.96 2.43 -4.09
C ALA A 85 -17.93 3.63 -4.09
N ASN A 86 -17.71 4.62 -3.21
CA ASN A 86 -18.51 5.84 -3.15
C ASN A 86 -18.47 6.66 -4.45
N LYS A 87 -17.38 6.55 -5.21
CA LYS A 87 -17.15 7.27 -6.47
C LYS A 87 -17.34 6.40 -7.71
N GLN A 88 -17.86 5.18 -7.55
CA GLN A 88 -18.15 4.22 -8.63
C GLN A 88 -16.92 3.82 -9.46
N TYR A 89 -15.74 3.82 -8.86
CA TYR A 89 -14.52 3.26 -9.44
C TYR A 89 -14.35 1.79 -9.05
N ASN A 90 -13.92 0.98 -9.99
CA ASN A 90 -13.46 -0.39 -9.77
C ASN A 90 -11.95 -0.37 -9.48
N ILE A 91 -11.48 -1.23 -8.58
CA ILE A 91 -10.05 -1.44 -8.33
C ILE A 91 -9.58 -2.69 -9.07
N VAL A 92 -8.54 -2.54 -9.88
CA VAL A 92 -7.81 -3.66 -10.49
C VAL A 92 -6.48 -3.82 -9.75
N LEU A 93 -6.37 -4.88 -8.97
CA LEU A 93 -5.22 -5.13 -8.10
C LEU A 93 -4.13 -5.96 -8.82
N PHE A 94 -2.88 -5.55 -8.65
CA PHE A 94 -1.70 -6.28 -9.09
C PHE A 94 -0.74 -6.48 -7.92
N ASP A 95 -0.32 -7.72 -7.70
CA ASP A 95 0.60 -8.11 -6.63
C ASP A 95 1.99 -8.42 -7.19
N THR A 96 2.95 -7.53 -6.96
CA THR A 96 4.31 -7.71 -7.48
C THR A 96 5.08 -8.82 -6.76
N GLY A 97 4.65 -9.24 -5.57
CA GLY A 97 5.39 -10.20 -4.75
C GLY A 97 6.82 -9.73 -4.45
N GLU A 98 7.03 -8.41 -4.31
CA GLU A 98 8.33 -7.74 -4.16
C GLU A 98 9.30 -7.98 -5.35
N MET A 99 8.81 -8.39 -6.53
CA MET A 99 9.63 -8.63 -7.72
C MET A 99 9.53 -7.49 -8.74
N GLN A 100 10.68 -6.91 -9.07
CA GLN A 100 10.80 -5.80 -10.00
C GLN A 100 10.33 -6.17 -11.42
N GLU A 101 10.59 -7.40 -11.85
CA GLU A 101 10.16 -7.90 -13.16
C GLU A 101 8.63 -7.98 -13.26
N ARG A 102 7.95 -8.38 -12.17
CA ARG A 102 6.48 -8.41 -12.13
C ARG A 102 5.89 -7.01 -12.14
N GLU A 103 6.51 -6.07 -11.42
CA GLU A 103 6.12 -4.65 -11.48
C GLU A 103 6.14 -4.13 -12.92
N HIS A 104 7.23 -4.37 -13.66
CA HIS A 104 7.34 -3.96 -15.07
C HIS A 104 6.27 -4.60 -15.95
N GLN A 105 5.98 -5.89 -15.76
CA GLN A 105 4.91 -6.59 -16.48
C GLN A 105 3.53 -5.98 -16.19
N TYR A 106 3.24 -5.67 -14.94
CA TYR A 106 1.96 -5.06 -14.57
C TYR A 106 1.81 -3.63 -15.06
N LEU A 107 2.89 -2.85 -15.11
CA LEU A 107 2.87 -1.53 -15.75
C LEU A 107 2.59 -1.63 -17.26
N GLN A 108 3.08 -2.66 -17.94
CA GLN A 108 2.72 -2.90 -19.35
C GLN A 108 1.25 -3.33 -19.51
N MET A 109 0.77 -4.20 -18.62
CA MET A 109 -0.64 -4.63 -18.63
C MET A 109 -1.60 -3.47 -18.33
N ALA A 110 -1.26 -2.61 -17.37
CA ALA A 110 -2.00 -1.41 -16.98
C ALA A 110 -2.21 -0.47 -18.19
N GLU A 111 -1.21 -0.33 -19.05
CA GLU A 111 -1.32 0.45 -20.28
C GLU A 111 -2.35 -0.14 -21.27
N GLY A 112 -2.36 -1.46 -21.42
CA GLY A 112 -3.31 -2.17 -22.28
C GLY A 112 -4.76 -2.13 -21.78
N GLN A 113 -4.96 -2.05 -20.46
CA GLN A 113 -6.28 -2.09 -19.82
C GLN A 113 -7.04 -0.76 -19.82
N ARG A 114 -6.45 0.34 -20.33
CA ARG A 114 -7.08 1.68 -20.36
C ARG A 114 -7.59 2.11 -18.98
N LEU A 115 -6.76 1.96 -17.95
CA LEU A 115 -7.10 2.40 -16.59
C LEU A 115 -7.32 3.93 -16.55
N SER A 116 -8.24 4.39 -15.71
CA SER A 116 -8.48 5.81 -15.47
C SER A 116 -7.28 6.45 -14.78
N GLY A 117 -6.66 5.73 -13.86
CA GLY A 117 -5.52 6.18 -13.06
C GLY A 117 -4.82 5.01 -12.40
N LEU A 118 -3.67 5.29 -11.78
CA LEU A 118 -2.80 4.28 -11.18
C LEU A 118 -2.39 4.73 -9.77
N ILE A 119 -2.53 3.84 -8.79
CA ILE A 119 -1.85 3.95 -7.51
C ILE A 119 -0.80 2.85 -7.43
N ILE A 120 0.42 3.19 -7.04
CA ILE A 120 1.52 2.24 -6.98
C ILE A 120 2.36 2.42 -5.72
N THR A 121 2.76 1.29 -5.14
CA THR A 121 3.88 1.20 -4.19
C THR A 121 5.07 0.56 -4.91
N PRO A 122 6.05 1.35 -5.36
CA PRO A 122 7.18 0.84 -6.14
C PRO A 122 8.03 -0.16 -5.37
N VAL A 123 8.50 -1.22 -6.03
CA VAL A 123 9.41 -2.21 -5.43
C VAL A 123 10.76 -1.58 -5.07
N SER A 124 11.30 -0.72 -5.93
CA SER A 124 12.62 -0.08 -5.78
C SER A 124 12.55 1.43 -5.92
N GLU A 125 13.24 2.15 -5.05
CA GLU A 125 13.35 3.61 -5.13
C GLU A 125 14.27 4.09 -6.27
N LEU A 126 15.09 3.20 -6.85
CA LEU A 126 16.11 3.54 -7.84
C LEU A 126 15.76 3.09 -9.26
N ASP A 127 14.62 2.42 -9.44
CA ASP A 127 14.27 1.85 -10.73
C ASP A 127 13.81 2.93 -11.72
N ARG A 128 14.68 3.23 -12.69
CA ARG A 128 14.42 4.23 -13.74
C ARG A 128 13.36 3.77 -14.72
N VAL A 129 13.28 2.46 -15.00
CA VAL A 129 12.28 1.91 -15.93
C VAL A 129 10.87 2.18 -15.42
N THR A 130 10.62 1.94 -14.14
CA THR A 130 9.36 2.27 -13.48
C THR A 130 9.11 3.77 -13.50
N LEU A 131 10.09 4.60 -13.12
CA LEU A 131 9.92 6.05 -13.14
C LEU A 131 9.50 6.58 -14.51
N ASP A 132 10.22 6.19 -15.57
CA ASP A 132 9.96 6.62 -16.94
C ASP A 132 8.57 6.17 -17.39
N LYS A 133 8.16 4.96 -16.99
CA LYS A 133 6.83 4.43 -17.31
C LYS A 133 5.71 5.19 -16.59
N LEU A 134 5.89 5.54 -15.32
CA LEU A 134 4.92 6.34 -14.56
C LEU A 134 4.81 7.76 -15.12
N ILE A 135 5.91 8.38 -15.52
CA ILE A 135 5.89 9.69 -16.20
C ILE A 135 5.19 9.57 -17.56
N GLN A 136 5.39 8.48 -18.29
CA GLN A 136 4.67 8.22 -19.54
C GLN A 136 3.15 8.13 -19.30
N PHE A 137 2.69 7.54 -18.19
CA PHE A 137 1.27 7.51 -17.84
C PHE A 137 0.70 8.91 -17.61
N GLU A 138 1.37 9.73 -16.80
CA GLU A 138 0.98 11.12 -16.56
C GLU A 138 0.89 11.92 -17.88
N ASN A 139 1.88 11.77 -18.76
CA ASN A 139 1.90 12.44 -20.07
C ASN A 139 0.76 11.98 -21.01
N LYS A 140 0.23 10.76 -20.81
CA LYS A 140 -0.93 10.23 -21.54
C LYS A 140 -2.26 10.57 -20.86
N GLY A 141 -2.25 11.33 -19.78
CA GLY A 141 -3.44 11.71 -19.02
C GLY A 141 -3.96 10.61 -18.10
N ILE A 142 -3.12 9.64 -17.74
CA ILE A 142 -3.40 8.62 -16.71
C ILE A 142 -2.68 9.06 -15.44
N PRO A 143 -3.37 9.72 -14.50
CA PRO A 143 -2.74 10.20 -13.27
C PRO A 143 -2.21 9.04 -12.43
N VAL A 144 -1.07 9.28 -11.80
CA VAL A 144 -0.33 8.36 -10.94
C VAL A 144 -0.24 8.97 -9.53
N VAL A 145 -0.43 8.13 -8.53
CA VAL A 145 -0.17 8.46 -7.12
C VAL A 145 0.71 7.37 -6.52
N LEU A 146 1.76 7.78 -5.81
CA LEU A 146 2.63 6.88 -5.05
C LEU A 146 2.07 6.67 -3.64
N VAL A 147 2.20 5.45 -3.10
CA VAL A 147 1.82 5.16 -1.71
C VAL A 147 2.86 4.30 -1.02
N ASP A 148 3.17 4.62 0.24
CA ASP A 148 4.16 3.96 1.13
C ASP A 148 5.63 4.10 0.67
N ARG A 149 5.93 3.87 -0.61
CA ARG A 149 7.28 3.93 -1.18
C ARG A 149 7.34 5.00 -2.27
N ASN A 150 8.45 5.74 -2.29
CA ASN A 150 8.72 6.74 -3.32
C ASN A 150 9.83 6.28 -4.26
N ILE A 151 9.90 6.88 -5.44
CA ILE A 151 11.03 6.78 -6.36
C ILE A 151 11.88 8.03 -6.25
N LYS A 152 13.19 7.85 -6.20
CA LYS A 152 14.16 8.94 -6.07
C LYS A 152 14.08 9.88 -7.26
N ASN A 153 14.01 11.18 -6.97
CA ASN A 153 13.85 12.27 -7.93
C ASN A 153 12.52 12.23 -8.71
N SER A 154 11.50 11.53 -8.23
CA SER A 154 10.17 11.62 -8.83
C SER A 154 9.50 12.95 -8.45
N SER A 155 8.77 13.53 -9.40
CA SER A 155 7.82 14.63 -9.18
C SER A 155 6.39 14.14 -9.05
N LEU A 156 6.20 12.85 -8.76
CA LEU A 156 4.89 12.23 -8.63
C LEU A 156 4.30 12.57 -7.26
N ASP A 157 2.99 12.79 -7.24
CA ASP A 157 2.28 13.01 -5.98
C ASP A 157 2.20 11.69 -5.20
N GLY A 158 2.14 11.76 -3.87
CA GLY A 158 2.05 10.54 -3.07
C GLY A 158 1.75 10.73 -1.60
N VAL A 159 1.45 9.60 -0.95
CA VAL A 159 1.09 9.51 0.46
C VAL A 159 2.04 8.58 1.20
N PHE A 160 2.76 9.14 2.18
CA PHE A 160 3.90 8.53 2.83
C PHE A 160 3.80 8.63 4.36
N VAL A 161 4.81 8.08 5.04
CA VAL A 161 5.05 8.24 6.47
C VAL A 161 6.52 8.62 6.65
N GLU A 162 6.80 9.43 7.68
CA GLU A 162 8.16 9.82 8.07
C GLU A 162 8.87 8.64 8.74
N ASN A 163 9.37 7.71 7.93
CA ASN A 163 9.94 6.44 8.40
C ASN A 163 11.18 6.60 9.28
N ASP A 164 12.02 7.61 9.00
CA ASP A 164 13.23 7.88 9.78
C ASP A 164 12.90 8.47 11.15
N ALA A 165 12.04 9.49 11.20
CA ALA A 165 11.54 10.05 12.45
C ALA A 165 10.78 9.02 13.30
N ALA A 166 9.95 8.18 12.66
CA ALA A 166 9.20 7.14 13.33
C ALA A 166 10.12 6.07 13.93
N ALA A 167 11.09 5.56 13.15
CA ALA A 167 12.05 4.58 13.64
C ALA A 167 12.94 5.14 14.76
N TYR A 168 13.39 6.39 14.63
CA TYR A 168 14.10 7.09 15.70
C TYR A 168 13.32 7.00 17.01
N LYS A 169 12.02 7.33 17.00
CA LYS A 169 11.18 7.30 18.20
C LYS A 169 10.96 5.90 18.76
N GLY A 170 10.88 4.87 17.93
CA GLY A 170 10.81 3.49 18.40
C GLY A 170 12.10 3.00 19.06
N VAL A 171 13.26 3.38 18.51
CA VAL A 171 14.58 3.05 19.08
C VAL A 171 14.85 3.86 20.34
N GLU A 172 14.48 5.14 20.36
CA GLU A 172 14.52 6.00 21.54
C GLU A 172 13.76 5.39 22.72
N ALA A 173 12.60 4.78 22.49
CA ALA A 173 11.86 4.08 23.54
C ALA A 173 12.65 2.91 24.17
N LEU A 174 13.38 2.13 23.36
CA LEU A 174 14.27 1.07 23.87
C LEU A 174 15.44 1.66 24.67
N ILE A 175 16.01 2.78 24.20
CA ILE A 175 17.10 3.48 24.89
C ILE A 175 16.65 4.01 26.26
N HIS A 176 15.44 4.60 26.33
CA HIS A 176 14.83 5.09 27.56
C HIS A 176 14.47 3.95 28.52
N ALA A 177 14.15 2.76 27.99
CA ALA A 177 14.00 1.55 28.79
C ALA A 177 15.33 0.96 29.30
N GLY A 178 16.47 1.61 29.01
CA GLY A 178 17.80 1.25 29.53
C GLY A 178 18.62 0.40 28.57
N HIS A 179 18.11 0.06 27.38
CA HIS A 179 18.87 -0.74 26.44
C HIS A 179 20.03 0.07 25.81
N ARG A 180 21.17 -0.60 25.67
CA ARG A 180 22.36 -0.09 24.96
C ARG A 180 22.82 -1.05 23.86
N LYS A 181 22.48 -2.33 23.98
CA LYS A 181 22.69 -3.34 22.95
C LYS A 181 21.39 -3.56 22.20
N ILE A 182 21.16 -2.74 21.18
CA ILE A 182 19.92 -2.74 20.40
C ILE A 182 20.28 -3.18 18.98
N ALA A 183 19.62 -4.21 18.47
CA ALA A 183 19.75 -4.63 17.09
C ALA A 183 18.58 -4.16 16.23
N ILE A 184 18.80 -4.09 14.93
CA ILE A 184 17.76 -3.82 13.94
C ILE A 184 17.74 -4.93 12.89
N ILE A 185 16.53 -5.45 12.63
CA ILE A 185 16.27 -6.26 11.43
C ILE A 185 15.62 -5.34 10.40
N THR A 186 16.35 -4.98 9.35
CA THR A 186 15.93 -3.99 8.35
C THR A 186 14.98 -4.58 7.30
N GLY A 187 14.46 -3.73 6.41
CA GLY A 187 13.90 -4.19 5.13
C GLY A 187 14.98 -4.53 4.09
N PRO A 188 14.57 -4.88 2.86
CA PRO A 188 15.49 -5.04 1.75
C PRO A 188 16.12 -3.68 1.38
N ASN A 189 17.39 -3.70 0.96
CA ASN A 189 18.16 -2.48 0.65
C ASN A 189 17.60 -1.68 -0.55
N THR A 190 16.72 -2.27 -1.34
CA THR A 190 16.03 -1.62 -2.46
C THR A 190 14.86 -0.74 -2.03
N SER A 191 14.35 -0.94 -0.81
CA SER A 191 13.15 -0.29 -0.30
C SER A 191 13.46 0.95 0.53
N MET A 192 12.88 2.10 0.15
CA MET A 192 13.07 3.38 0.85
C MET A 192 12.67 3.31 2.34
N PRO A 193 11.50 2.75 2.74
CA PRO A 193 11.17 2.58 4.16
C PRO A 193 12.22 1.81 4.96
N GLY A 194 12.84 0.76 4.40
CA GLY A 194 13.88 0.00 5.08
C GLY A 194 15.13 0.84 5.36
N LYS A 195 15.55 1.66 4.39
CA LYS A 195 16.67 2.60 4.51
C LYS A 195 16.38 3.72 5.49
N ASP A 196 15.21 4.33 5.41
CA ASP A 196 14.81 5.42 6.29
C ASP A 196 14.71 4.94 7.74
N ARG A 197 14.14 3.76 7.97
CA ARG A 197 14.09 3.15 9.32
C ARG A 197 15.48 2.87 9.88
N LEU A 198 16.40 2.38 9.04
CA LEU A 198 17.80 2.21 9.42
C LEU A 198 18.48 3.54 9.74
N LYS A 199 18.20 4.60 8.97
CA LYS A 199 18.70 5.96 9.24
C LYS A 199 18.20 6.46 10.59
N GLY A 200 16.92 6.28 10.90
CA GLY A 200 16.32 6.62 12.20
C GLY A 200 16.97 5.88 13.37
N TYR A 201 17.21 4.58 13.20
CA TYR A 201 17.95 3.76 14.18
C TYR A 201 19.37 4.28 14.43
N LYS A 202 20.14 4.54 13.36
CA LYS A 202 21.51 5.05 13.49
C LYS A 202 21.55 6.42 14.15
N ALA A 203 20.61 7.31 13.80
CA ALA A 203 20.48 8.62 14.41
C ALA A 203 20.17 8.54 15.91
N ALA A 204 19.24 7.67 16.32
CA ALA A 204 18.91 7.49 17.73
C ALA A 204 20.10 6.95 18.55
N LEU A 205 20.87 6.00 18.02
CA LEU A 205 22.08 5.54 18.72
C LEU A 205 23.13 6.65 18.83
N SER A 206 23.33 7.41 17.76
CA SER A 206 24.29 8.52 17.73
C SER A 206 23.95 9.62 18.74
N ASP A 207 22.69 10.04 18.81
CA ASP A 207 22.25 11.13 19.70
C ASP A 207 22.37 10.77 21.19
N TYR A 208 22.33 9.48 21.52
CA TYR A 208 22.46 8.96 22.88
C TYR A 208 23.85 8.35 23.15
N GLU A 209 24.83 8.62 22.28
CA GLU A 209 26.23 8.18 22.41
C GLU A 209 26.39 6.66 22.57
N ILE A 210 25.53 5.89 21.90
CA ILE A 210 25.59 4.42 21.89
C ILE A 210 26.41 3.97 20.69
N GLU A 211 27.41 3.13 20.95
CA GLU A 211 28.26 2.56 19.91
C GLU A 211 27.45 1.77 18.87
N LEU A 212 27.62 2.14 17.60
CA LEU A 212 27.02 1.42 16.48
C LEU A 212 27.80 0.13 16.22
N LYS A 213 27.21 -1.01 16.54
CA LYS A 213 27.75 -2.33 16.19
C LYS A 213 27.18 -2.80 14.85
N GLU A 214 28.03 -2.99 13.85
CA GLU A 214 27.60 -3.47 12.52
C GLU A 214 26.99 -4.87 12.58
N GLU A 215 27.44 -5.74 13.49
CA GLU A 215 26.86 -7.07 13.72
C GLU A 215 25.40 -7.04 14.23
N TYR A 216 24.95 -5.89 14.74
CA TYR A 216 23.57 -5.68 15.18
C TYR A 216 22.65 -5.16 14.07
N ILE A 217 23.19 -4.90 12.87
CA ILE A 217 22.43 -4.46 11.71
C ILE A 217 22.34 -5.62 10.72
N VAL A 218 21.18 -6.28 10.72
CA VAL A 218 20.95 -7.45 9.86
C VAL A 218 19.88 -7.16 8.81
N SER A 219 20.17 -7.53 7.56
CA SER A 219 19.28 -7.26 6.43
C SER A 219 18.13 -8.27 6.39
N GLY A 220 16.90 -7.76 6.53
CA GLY A 220 15.68 -8.52 6.26
C GLY A 220 15.18 -8.33 4.83
N ASP A 221 13.93 -8.74 4.60
CA ASP A 221 13.21 -8.65 3.34
C ASP A 221 11.72 -8.33 3.57
N PHE A 222 11.38 -7.86 4.78
CA PHE A 222 10.00 -7.66 5.23
C PHE A 222 9.14 -8.94 5.26
N LYS A 223 9.75 -10.13 5.36
CA LYS A 223 9.05 -11.42 5.49
C LYS A 223 9.41 -12.13 6.80
N ILE A 224 8.50 -13.00 7.23
CA ILE A 224 8.59 -13.78 8.48
C ILE A 224 9.82 -14.69 8.48
N ILE A 225 10.06 -15.42 7.37
CA ILE A 225 11.10 -16.47 7.32
C ILE A 225 12.49 -15.87 7.51
N LYS A 226 12.84 -14.85 6.73
CA LYS A 226 14.16 -14.22 6.87
C LYS A 226 14.31 -13.51 8.21
N ALA A 227 13.26 -12.88 8.73
CA ALA A 227 13.31 -12.26 10.05
C ALA A 227 13.55 -13.29 11.18
N TYR A 228 12.96 -14.48 11.09
CA TYR A 228 13.25 -15.60 12.00
C TYR A 228 14.73 -15.98 11.96
N GLU A 229 15.29 -16.15 10.75
CA GLU A 229 16.72 -16.48 10.56
C GLU A 229 17.64 -15.40 11.15
N ARG A 230 17.34 -14.12 10.88
CA ARG A 230 18.09 -12.98 11.42
C ARG A 230 17.99 -12.87 12.94
N THR A 231 16.85 -13.19 13.52
CA THR A 231 16.69 -13.24 14.97
C THR A 231 17.59 -14.31 15.58
N LYS A 232 17.65 -15.49 14.95
CA LYS A 232 18.55 -16.57 15.37
C LYS A 232 20.02 -16.14 15.31
N GLU A 233 20.45 -15.54 14.21
CA GLU A 233 21.84 -15.07 14.04
C GLU A 233 22.21 -14.07 15.13
N LEU A 234 21.36 -13.05 15.37
CA LEU A 234 21.59 -12.03 16.39
C LEU A 234 21.73 -12.62 17.80
N LEU A 235 20.89 -13.58 18.15
CA LEU A 235 20.89 -14.20 19.48
C LEU A 235 21.97 -15.27 19.67
N GLN A 236 22.68 -15.64 18.60
CA GLN A 236 23.84 -16.53 18.63
C GLN A 236 25.17 -15.78 18.61
N LEU A 237 25.17 -14.45 18.57
CA LEU A 237 26.39 -13.64 18.69
C LEU A 237 27.08 -13.88 20.05
N PRO A 238 28.42 -13.74 20.12
CA PRO A 238 29.15 -13.82 21.39
C PRO A 238 28.67 -12.76 22.40
N ASP A 239 28.27 -11.59 21.92
CA ASP A 239 27.64 -10.52 22.71
C ASP A 239 26.26 -10.18 22.13
N PRO A 240 25.20 -10.94 22.45
CA PRO A 240 23.89 -10.80 21.82
C PRO A 240 23.20 -9.48 22.22
N PRO A 241 22.30 -8.95 21.37
CA PRO A 241 21.54 -7.76 21.69
C PRO A 241 20.54 -8.03 22.82
N THR A 242 20.28 -7.00 23.62
CA THR A 242 19.25 -7.01 24.67
C THR A 242 17.87 -6.59 24.16
N ALA A 243 17.83 -5.94 22.99
CA ALA A 243 16.60 -5.52 22.35
C ALA A 243 16.68 -5.59 20.83
N ILE A 244 15.55 -5.81 20.17
CA ILE A 244 15.43 -5.78 18.71
C ILE A 244 14.40 -4.72 18.30
N PHE A 245 14.79 -3.86 17.36
CA PHE A 245 13.89 -3.05 16.57
C PHE A 245 13.52 -3.80 15.28
N ALA A 246 12.26 -4.21 15.15
CA ALA A 246 11.76 -4.98 14.02
C ALA A 246 11.10 -4.06 12.99
N SER A 247 11.63 -4.02 11.77
CA SER A 247 11.30 -2.94 10.81
C SER A 247 9.93 -3.02 10.15
N ASN A 248 9.12 -4.07 10.31
CA ASN A 248 7.69 -4.09 9.95
C ASN A 248 6.96 -5.22 10.71
N ASN A 249 5.64 -5.30 10.52
CA ASN A 249 4.78 -6.29 11.15
C ASN A 249 5.22 -7.74 10.86
N GLN A 250 5.57 -8.07 9.62
CA GLN A 250 6.04 -9.40 9.24
C GLN A 250 7.41 -9.74 9.87
N THR A 251 8.31 -8.76 9.98
CA THR A 251 9.57 -8.90 10.70
C THR A 251 9.32 -9.14 12.18
N SER A 252 8.40 -8.40 12.81
CA SER A 252 7.99 -8.64 14.19
C SER A 252 7.46 -10.07 14.37
N LEU A 253 6.60 -10.56 13.48
CA LEU A 253 6.11 -11.95 13.53
C LEU A 253 7.24 -12.99 13.42
N GLY A 254 8.25 -12.74 12.57
CA GLY A 254 9.44 -13.60 12.47
C GLY A 254 10.25 -13.65 13.77
N VAL A 255 10.45 -12.49 14.41
CA VAL A 255 11.10 -12.41 15.74
C VAL A 255 10.29 -13.19 16.76
N LEU A 256 8.98 -12.91 16.88
CA LEU A 256 8.09 -13.58 17.83
C LEU A 256 8.07 -15.09 17.64
N LYS A 257 8.08 -15.57 16.39
CA LYS A 257 8.15 -17.00 16.08
C LYS A 257 9.41 -17.63 16.65
N TYR A 258 10.58 -17.03 16.40
CA TYR A 258 11.85 -17.55 16.92
C TYR A 258 11.86 -17.59 18.45
N LEU A 259 11.49 -16.48 19.10
CA LEU A 259 11.46 -16.40 20.57
C LEU A 259 10.53 -17.45 21.18
N THR A 260 9.36 -17.65 20.58
CA THR A 260 8.38 -18.66 21.02
C THR A 260 8.95 -20.07 20.94
N GLU A 261 9.57 -20.45 19.83
CA GLU A 261 10.17 -21.77 19.64
C GLU A 261 11.35 -22.02 20.60
N GLN A 262 12.15 -20.98 20.89
CA GLN A 262 13.25 -21.05 21.86
C GLN A 262 12.79 -20.89 23.31
N LYS A 263 11.48 -20.74 23.57
CA LYS A 263 10.90 -20.49 24.90
C LYS A 263 11.49 -19.25 25.60
N LEU A 264 11.92 -18.27 24.83
CA LEU A 264 12.40 -16.98 25.30
C LEU A 264 11.21 -16.06 25.56
N LYS A 265 11.28 -15.30 26.64
CA LYS A 265 10.24 -14.39 27.11
C LYS A 265 10.62 -12.95 26.80
N ILE A 266 9.71 -12.28 26.10
CA ILE A 266 9.84 -10.84 25.84
C ILE A 266 9.78 -10.06 27.14
N GLY A 267 10.67 -9.06 27.21
CA GLY A 267 10.91 -8.21 28.36
C GLY A 267 11.68 -8.89 29.49
N ARG A 268 11.97 -10.19 29.44
CA ARG A 268 12.90 -10.83 30.38
C ARG A 268 14.21 -11.20 29.70
N ASP A 269 14.11 -11.93 28.61
CA ASP A 269 15.27 -12.46 27.89
C ASP A 269 15.68 -11.52 26.73
N ILE A 270 14.69 -10.83 26.14
CA ILE A 270 14.91 -9.83 25.08
C ILE A 270 13.74 -8.85 25.00
N SER A 271 14.00 -7.58 24.71
CA SER A 271 12.96 -6.60 24.44
C SER A 271 12.72 -6.40 22.93
N ILE A 272 11.53 -5.93 22.56
CA ILE A 272 11.19 -5.66 21.16
C ILE A 272 10.33 -4.40 21.04
N VAL A 273 10.62 -3.61 20.01
CA VAL A 273 9.69 -2.63 19.42
C VAL A 273 9.52 -2.98 17.95
N GLY A 274 8.27 -3.15 17.51
CA GLY A 274 7.91 -3.39 16.11
C GLY A 274 7.55 -2.10 15.36
N PHE A 275 7.57 -2.18 14.03
CA PHE A 275 6.95 -1.19 13.15
C PHE A 275 5.70 -1.82 12.54
N ASP A 276 4.63 -1.05 12.38
CA ASP A 276 3.30 -1.52 11.97
C ASP A 276 2.63 -2.41 13.04
N GLN A 277 1.36 -2.13 13.31
CA GLN A 277 0.52 -2.93 14.19
C GLN A 277 0.23 -4.30 13.58
N ILE A 278 0.05 -5.31 14.42
CA ILE A 278 -0.47 -6.63 14.04
C ILE A 278 -1.79 -6.85 14.78
N GLU A 279 -2.90 -6.93 14.05
CA GLU A 279 -4.23 -6.98 14.68
C GLU A 279 -4.43 -8.27 15.48
N SER A 280 -3.95 -9.40 14.94
CA SER A 280 -4.08 -10.70 15.60
C SER A 280 -3.39 -10.75 16.97
N LEU A 281 -2.35 -9.96 17.21
CA LEU A 281 -1.71 -9.84 18.53
C LEU A 281 -2.58 -9.05 19.51
N LYS A 282 -3.31 -8.01 19.05
CA LYS A 282 -4.26 -7.27 19.91
C LYS A 282 -5.42 -8.16 20.33
N ILE A 283 -5.93 -8.99 19.43
CA ILE A 283 -7.06 -9.91 19.69
C ILE A 283 -6.75 -10.85 20.86
N ILE A 284 -5.50 -11.31 20.98
CA ILE A 284 -5.07 -12.25 22.04
C ILE A 284 -4.44 -11.55 23.25
N ASP A 285 -4.57 -10.22 23.38
CA ASP A 285 -3.90 -9.37 24.39
C ASP A 285 -2.37 -9.60 24.46
N TYR A 286 -1.73 -9.87 23.31
CA TYR A 286 -0.28 -9.92 23.24
C TYR A 286 0.27 -8.49 23.12
N ARG A 287 0.86 -8.02 24.21
CA ARG A 287 1.28 -6.63 24.43
C ARG A 287 2.60 -6.27 23.74
N LEU A 288 2.58 -6.28 22.41
CA LEU A 288 3.72 -5.82 21.60
C LEU A 288 3.69 -4.29 21.45
N SER A 289 4.79 -3.65 21.81
CA SER A 289 5.04 -2.24 21.57
C SER A 289 5.38 -2.01 20.11
N THR A 290 4.70 -1.05 19.50
CA THR A 290 4.76 -0.84 18.05
C THR A 290 4.73 0.64 17.70
N ILE A 291 5.41 0.99 16.62
CA ILE A 291 5.12 2.21 15.87
C ILE A 291 3.90 1.91 15.00
N GLU A 292 2.81 2.62 15.27
CA GLU A 292 1.55 2.49 14.55
C GLU A 292 1.38 3.64 13.55
N ARG A 293 0.84 3.33 12.38
CA ARG A 293 0.41 4.29 11.36
C ARG A 293 -0.92 3.83 10.79
N ASP A 294 -1.76 4.78 10.42
CA ASP A 294 -3.08 4.47 9.87
C ASP A 294 -2.98 4.11 8.39
N ALA A 295 -2.74 2.82 8.12
CA ALA A 295 -2.64 2.26 6.78
C ALA A 295 -3.93 2.46 5.98
N LYS A 296 -5.09 2.39 6.64
CA LYS A 296 -6.39 2.59 6.00
C LYS A 296 -6.56 4.04 5.57
N LYS A 297 -6.27 5.00 6.44
CA LYS A 297 -6.23 6.42 6.08
C LYS A 297 -5.21 6.70 4.97
N GLN A 298 -4.05 6.06 5.01
CA GLN A 298 -3.05 6.20 3.95
C GLN A 298 -3.60 5.79 2.58
N GLY A 299 -4.34 4.68 2.51
CA GLY A 299 -5.05 4.26 1.30
C GLY A 299 -6.16 5.21 0.88
N TYR A 300 -6.95 5.69 1.84
CA TYR A 300 -8.00 6.68 1.59
C TYR A 300 -7.46 7.97 0.97
N GLU A 301 -6.40 8.55 1.57
CA GLU A 301 -5.76 9.77 1.08
C GLU A 301 -5.14 9.57 -0.32
N ALA A 302 -4.56 8.39 -0.59
CA ALA A 302 -4.02 8.09 -1.91
C ALA A 302 -5.12 8.03 -2.98
N MET A 303 -6.25 7.40 -2.67
CA MET A 303 -7.41 7.36 -3.55
C MET A 303 -8.03 8.75 -3.73
N ALA A 304 -8.12 9.54 -2.66
CA ALA A 304 -8.66 10.90 -2.70
C ALA A 304 -7.81 11.80 -3.59
N MET A 305 -6.49 11.72 -3.45
CA MET A 305 -5.53 12.42 -4.29
C MET A 305 -5.66 12.03 -5.76
N LEU A 306 -5.81 10.73 -6.06
CA LEU A 306 -5.98 10.27 -7.43
C LEU A 306 -7.31 10.79 -8.04
N ILE A 307 -8.40 10.74 -7.29
CA ILE A 307 -9.72 11.20 -7.75
C ILE A 307 -9.76 12.71 -7.97
N ASP A 308 -9.06 13.49 -7.14
CA ASP A 308 -8.88 14.93 -7.34
C ASP A 308 -8.18 15.21 -8.68
N LYS A 309 -7.10 14.47 -8.99
CA LYS A 309 -6.40 14.55 -10.29
C LYS A 309 -7.27 14.15 -11.47
N LEU A 310 -8.10 13.12 -11.31
CA LEU A 310 -9.05 12.69 -12.36
C LEU A 310 -10.12 13.75 -12.64
N SER A 311 -10.54 14.49 -11.60
CA SER A 311 -11.54 15.55 -11.71
C SER A 311 -10.95 16.83 -12.31
N ASN A 312 -9.68 17.12 -12.02
CA ASN A 312 -8.97 18.32 -12.44
C ASN A 312 -7.90 18.01 -13.50
N LYS A 313 -8.30 17.75 -14.75
CA LYS A 313 -7.41 17.32 -15.84
C LYS A 313 -6.28 18.30 -16.21
N GLU A 314 -6.36 19.56 -15.79
CA GLU A 314 -5.28 20.55 -15.97
C GLU A 314 -4.24 20.53 -14.83
N SER A 315 -4.55 19.86 -13.72
CA SER A 315 -3.64 19.71 -12.59
C SER A 315 -2.59 18.65 -12.89
N LYS A 316 -1.44 19.09 -13.40
CA LYS A 316 -0.24 18.24 -13.51
C LYS A 316 0.27 17.86 -12.13
N SER A 317 0.90 16.68 -12.02
CA SER A 317 1.67 16.31 -10.83
C SER A 317 2.63 17.43 -10.43
N SER A 318 2.56 17.84 -9.17
CA SER A 318 3.41 18.90 -8.60
C SER A 318 4.42 18.35 -7.59
N GLY A 319 4.42 17.03 -7.39
CA GLY A 319 5.19 16.37 -6.34
C GLY A 319 4.57 16.59 -4.96
N ARG A 320 3.24 16.75 -4.89
CA ARG A 320 2.52 16.93 -3.64
C ARG A 320 2.69 15.69 -2.77
N LYS A 321 3.15 15.88 -1.54
CA LYS A 321 3.33 14.80 -0.56
C LYS A 321 2.39 15.00 0.61
N ILE A 322 1.65 13.96 0.96
CA ILE A 322 0.90 13.87 2.22
C ILE A 322 1.65 12.91 3.13
N PHE A 323 1.90 13.32 4.38
CA PHE A 323 2.47 12.46 5.40
C PHE A 323 1.39 12.08 6.40
N VAL A 324 1.10 10.78 6.50
CA VAL A 324 0.17 10.25 7.50
C VAL A 324 0.89 10.20 8.85
N PRO A 325 0.26 10.66 9.94
CA PRO A 325 0.88 10.64 11.26
C PRO A 325 1.16 9.21 11.72
N TYR A 326 2.19 9.07 12.54
CA TYR A 326 2.51 7.85 13.27
C TYR A 326 2.41 8.07 14.77
N GLN A 327 2.31 6.98 15.53
CA GLN A 327 2.33 6.99 16.98
C GLN A 327 3.21 5.86 17.51
N VAL A 328 4.02 6.13 18.53
CA VAL A 328 4.68 5.07 19.30
C VAL A 328 3.71 4.60 20.39
N VAL A 329 3.31 3.34 20.33
CA VAL A 329 2.41 2.74 21.32
C VAL A 329 3.18 1.71 22.13
N LEU A 330 3.48 2.07 23.37
CA LEU A 330 4.21 1.23 24.32
C LEU A 330 3.25 0.36 25.13
N ARG A 331 3.55 -0.92 25.21
CA ARG A 331 2.75 -1.96 25.87
C ARG A 331 3.58 -2.83 26.82
N GLY A 332 4.86 -2.52 26.99
CA GLY A 332 5.77 -3.18 27.92
C GLY A 332 6.69 -4.23 27.29
N SER A 333 6.64 -4.47 25.98
CA SER A 333 7.62 -5.34 25.30
C SER A 333 8.99 -4.67 25.12
N GLU A 334 9.05 -3.35 25.25
CA GLU A 334 10.25 -2.52 25.22
C GLU A 334 11.05 -2.55 26.53
N LEU A 335 10.41 -2.96 27.63
CA LEU A 335 10.97 -2.91 28.98
C LEU A 335 11.72 -4.19 29.32
N THR A 336 12.78 -4.07 30.13
CA THR A 336 13.34 -5.20 30.87
C THR A 336 12.58 -5.33 32.20
N LYS A 337 12.02 -6.50 32.50
CA LYS A 337 11.23 -6.86 33.68
C LYS A 337 12.02 -7.66 34.69
#